data_AF-A0AAV7RH70-F1
#
_entry.id   AF-A0AAV7RH70-F1
#
_cell.length_a   1.000
_cell.length_b   1.000
_cell.length_c   1.000
_cell.angle_alpha   90.00
_cell.angle_beta   90.00
_cell.angle_gamma   90.00
#
_symmetry.space_group_name_H-M   'P 1'
#
loop_
_entity.id
_entity.type
_entity.pdbx_description
1 polymer ?
#
loop_
_entity_poly.entity_id
_entity_poly.type
_entity_poly.pdbx_seq_one_letter_code
_entity_poly.pdbx_strand_id
1 'polypeptide(L)'
;MEQEEGCVILERSWETSRPAVPTWRLRLELLEDAAFRASLSAVIPENFELNDGTASSSLVEWDTFKVFVRGHCLGTQCNQRRSIERDLTRVERVLLRPEGEVTGNQTETSTLTAVRAEHLLLLERLRCLNYAAHSARTHDSADKAGKLLAWLIR
;
A
#
# COMPACT_ATOMS: atom_id res chain seq x y z
N MET A 1 39.81 -12.30 -54.86
CA MET A 1 40.17 -12.13 -53.44
C MET A 1 38.88 -11.81 -52.72
N GLU A 2 38.28 -12.85 -52.16
CA GLU A 2 37.01 -12.80 -51.45
C GLU A 2 37.24 -12.16 -50.08
N GLN A 3 36.43 -11.16 -49.72
CA GLN A 3 36.42 -10.60 -48.37
C GLN A 3 35.44 -11.44 -47.55
N GLU A 4 35.97 -12.21 -46.60
CA GLU A 4 35.18 -12.93 -45.61
C GLU A 4 34.53 -11.91 -44.65
N GLU A 5 33.21 -11.75 -44.76
CA GLU A 5 32.42 -11.02 -43.77
C GLU A 5 32.34 -11.86 -42.48
N GLY A 6 33.12 -11.47 -41.48
CA GLY A 6 33.10 -12.08 -40.16
C GLY A 6 31.77 -11.83 -39.45
N CYS A 7 30.97 -12.89 -39.28
CA CYS A 7 29.77 -12.87 -38.45
C CYS A 7 30.16 -12.75 -36.97
N VAL A 8 29.85 -11.61 -36.34
CA VAL A 8 30.02 -11.42 -34.90
C VAL A 8 28.76 -11.90 -34.20
N ILE A 9 28.84 -13.08 -33.58
CA ILE A 9 27.77 -13.62 -32.75
C ILE A 9 27.87 -12.97 -31.37
N LEU A 10 26.91 -12.10 -31.04
CA LEU A 10 26.76 -11.53 -29.70
C LEU A 10 25.97 -12.52 -28.83
N GLU A 11 26.67 -13.33 -28.04
CA GLU A 11 26.04 -14.14 -27.00
C GLU A 11 25.66 -13.27 -25.81
N ARG A 12 24.35 -13.15 -25.56
CA ARG A 12 23.81 -12.48 -24.38
C ARG A 12 23.83 -13.44 -23.20
N SER A 13 24.85 -13.36 -22.36
CA SER A 13 24.84 -14.03 -21.07
C SER A 13 23.76 -13.39 -20.18
N TRP A 14 22.75 -14.16 -19.81
CA TRP A 14 21.81 -13.75 -18.77
C TRP A 14 22.49 -14.01 -17.43
N GLU A 15 23.05 -12.96 -16.85
CA GLU A 15 23.52 -13.02 -15.47
C GLU A 15 22.29 -12.96 -14.55
N THR A 16 21.67 -14.11 -14.28
CA THR A 16 20.60 -14.25 -13.27
C THR A 16 21.19 -14.15 -11.87
N SER A 17 21.62 -12.96 -11.47
CA SER A 17 21.99 -12.72 -10.06
C SER A 17 22.04 -11.25 -9.65
N ARG A 18 21.37 -10.33 -10.36
CA ARG A 18 21.01 -9.08 -9.66
C ARG A 18 19.94 -9.42 -8.64
N PRO A 19 20.18 -9.30 -7.31
CA PRO A 19 19.10 -9.39 -6.35
C PRO A 19 18.05 -8.38 -6.79
N ALA A 20 16.81 -8.83 -6.98
CA ALA A 20 15.73 -7.96 -7.39
C ALA A 20 15.68 -6.79 -6.40
N VAL A 21 16.09 -5.61 -6.87
CA VAL A 21 15.97 -4.40 -6.07
C VAL A 21 14.50 -4.29 -5.73
N PRO A 22 14.11 -4.22 -4.45
CA PRO A 22 12.70 -4.18 -4.07
C PRO A 22 12.07 -2.93 -4.69
N THR A 23 11.44 -3.12 -5.85
CA THR A 23 10.75 -2.09 -6.58
C THR A 23 9.43 -1.85 -5.88
N TRP A 24 9.19 -0.59 -5.53
CA TRP A 24 7.94 -0.23 -4.91
C TRP A 24 6.78 -0.43 -5.89
N ARG A 25 5.67 -0.94 -5.37
CA ARG A 25 4.44 -1.15 -6.13
C ARG A 25 3.30 -0.39 -5.47
N LEU A 26 2.57 0.36 -6.29
CA LEU A 26 1.33 0.98 -5.85
C LEU A 26 0.29 -0.11 -5.65
N ARG A 27 -0.28 -0.18 -4.45
CA ARG A 27 -1.41 -1.07 -4.17
C ARG A 27 -2.66 -0.47 -4.79
N LEU A 28 -3.14 -1.07 -5.87
CA LEU A 28 -4.26 -0.54 -6.65
C LEU A 28 -5.57 -0.57 -5.85
N GLU A 29 -5.66 -1.43 -4.84
CA GLU A 29 -6.79 -1.49 -3.92
C GLU A 29 -6.96 -0.19 -3.13
N LEU A 30 -5.89 0.58 -2.91
CA LEU A 30 -6.00 1.92 -2.32
C LEU A 30 -6.73 2.88 -3.26
N LEU A 31 -6.58 2.72 -4.57
CA LEU A 31 -7.28 3.55 -5.55
C LEU A 31 -8.77 3.20 -5.66
N GLU A 32 -9.23 2.09 -5.09
CA GLU A 32 -10.67 1.80 -5.00
C GLU A 32 -11.34 2.69 -3.94
N ASP A 33 -10.61 3.04 -2.88
CA ASP A 33 -11.08 3.96 -1.83
C ASP A 33 -11.27 5.38 -2.40
N ALA A 34 -12.53 5.82 -2.43
CA ALA A 34 -12.91 7.15 -2.90
C ALA A 34 -12.29 8.28 -2.05
N ALA A 35 -12.16 8.07 -0.74
CA ALA A 35 -11.56 9.06 0.15
C ALA A 35 -10.05 9.19 -0.12
N PHE A 36 -9.37 8.06 -0.37
CA PHE A 36 -7.97 8.07 -0.76
C PHE A 36 -7.76 8.75 -2.11
N ARG A 37 -8.58 8.43 -3.13
CA ARG A 37 -8.50 9.10 -4.43
C ARG A 37 -8.72 10.61 -4.34
N ALA A 38 -9.73 11.04 -3.58
CA ALA A 38 -10.00 12.47 -3.38
C ALA A 38 -8.82 13.16 -2.68
N SER A 39 -8.26 12.54 -1.64
CA SER A 39 -7.07 13.05 -0.96
C SER A 39 -5.87 13.14 -1.90
N LEU A 40 -5.61 12.10 -2.70
CA LEU A 40 -4.49 12.07 -3.63
C LEU A 40 -4.66 13.13 -4.73
N SER A 41 -5.87 13.27 -5.28
CA SER A 41 -6.18 14.25 -6.32
C SER A 41 -6.01 15.69 -5.84
N ALA A 42 -6.27 15.97 -4.56
CA ALA A 42 -6.07 17.28 -3.97
C ALA A 42 -4.58 17.66 -3.82
N VAL A 43 -3.72 16.68 -3.48
CA VAL A 43 -2.30 16.94 -3.20
C VAL A 43 -1.38 16.81 -4.43
N ILE A 44 -1.88 16.22 -5.52
CA ILE A 44 -1.11 16.10 -6.78
C ILE A 44 -0.74 17.49 -7.35
N PRO A 45 -1.69 18.44 -7.53
CA PRO A 45 -1.36 19.78 -8.04
C PRO A 45 -0.36 20.51 -7.14
N GLU A 46 -0.58 20.47 -5.82
CA GLU A 46 0.32 21.09 -4.83
C GLU A 46 1.76 20.56 -4.96
N ASN A 47 1.93 19.25 -5.18
CA ASN A 47 3.26 18.67 -5.37
C ASN A 47 3.95 19.21 -6.64
N PHE A 48 3.23 19.36 -7.76
CA PHE A 48 3.83 19.89 -8.97
C PHE A 48 4.14 21.39 -8.85
N GLU A 49 3.25 22.17 -8.24
CA GLU A 49 3.49 23.61 -7.98
C GLU A 49 4.69 23.83 -7.06
N LEU A 50 4.84 23.03 -6.00
CA LEU A 50 5.97 23.14 -5.06
C LEU A 50 7.32 22.73 -5.66
N ASN A 51 7.31 21.84 -6.65
CA ASN A 51 8.54 21.34 -7.27
C ASN A 51 8.81 21.99 -8.64
N ASP A 52 8.01 22.96 -9.08
CA ASP A 52 8.18 23.61 -10.39
C ASP A 52 9.57 24.27 -10.48
N GLY A 53 10.27 24.02 -11.58
CA GLY A 53 11.64 24.49 -11.82
C GLY A 53 12.72 23.94 -10.88
N THR A 54 12.40 23.03 -9.95
CA THR A 54 13.39 22.46 -9.00
C THR A 54 14.11 21.22 -9.54
N ALA A 55 13.50 20.51 -10.50
CA ALA A 55 14.06 19.30 -11.08
C ALA A 55 14.99 19.60 -12.27
N SER A 56 16.08 18.83 -12.38
CA SER A 56 17.04 18.96 -13.49
C SER A 56 16.52 18.39 -14.82
N SER A 57 15.47 17.56 -14.77
CA SER A 57 14.78 17.01 -15.94
C SER A 57 13.40 16.48 -15.55
N SER A 58 12.52 16.33 -16.54
CA SER A 58 11.19 15.73 -16.35
C SER A 58 11.22 14.28 -15.85
N LEU A 59 12.30 13.55 -16.12
CA LEU A 59 12.49 12.20 -15.56
C LEU A 59 12.70 12.24 -14.05
N VAL A 60 13.51 13.18 -13.56
CA VAL A 60 13.76 13.37 -12.13
C VAL A 60 12.50 13.84 -11.43
N GLU A 61 11.76 14.76 -12.06
CA GLU A 61 10.46 15.22 -11.56
C GLU A 61 9.45 14.07 -11.41
N TRP A 62 9.35 13.21 -12.42
CA TRP A 62 8.50 12.01 -12.38
C TRP A 62 8.92 11.01 -11.31
N ASP A 63 10.23 10.79 -11.12
CA ASP A 63 10.73 9.92 -10.06
C ASP A 63 10.40 10.46 -8.67
N THR A 64 10.58 11.77 -8.46
CA THR A 64 10.20 12.45 -7.21
C THR A 64 8.69 12.35 -6.97
N PHE A 65 7.87 12.58 -7.99
CA PHE A 65 6.41 12.43 -7.89
C PHE A 65 5.99 11.02 -7.47
N LYS A 66 6.60 9.97 -8.04
CA LYS A 66 6.35 8.59 -7.63
C LYS A 66 6.71 8.35 -6.16
N VAL A 67 7.81 8.94 -5.67
CA VAL A 67 8.21 8.86 -4.26
C VAL A 67 7.21 9.57 -3.36
N PHE A 68 6.70 10.74 -3.79
CA PHE A 68 5.66 11.48 -3.08
C PHE A 68 4.37 10.66 -2.94
N VAL A 69 3.84 10.12 -4.05
CA VAL A 69 2.65 9.25 -4.05
C VAL A 69 2.86 8.04 -3.16
N ARG A 70 4.06 7.43 -3.19
CA ARG A 70 4.44 6.35 -2.29
C ARG A 70 4.35 6.75 -0.82
N GLY A 71 4.86 7.93 -0.46
CA GLY A 71 4.76 8.50 0.88
C GLY A 71 3.31 8.60 1.34
N HIS A 72 2.43 9.15 0.49
CA HIS A 72 0.99 9.25 0.76
C HIS A 72 0.32 7.89 0.96
N CYS A 73 0.65 6.91 0.12
CA CYS A 73 0.13 5.54 0.26
C CYS A 73 0.56 4.94 1.60
N LEU A 74 1.83 5.06 1.97
CA LEU A 74 2.36 4.53 3.23
C LEU A 74 1.73 5.23 4.44
N GLY A 75 1.59 6.55 4.40
CA GLY A 75 0.93 7.31 5.45
C GLY A 75 -0.51 6.87 5.69
N THR A 76 -1.28 6.70 4.61
CA THR A 76 -2.66 6.22 4.67
C THR A 76 -2.76 4.83 5.30
N GLN A 77 -1.87 3.92 4.90
CA GLN A 77 -1.82 2.56 5.46
C GLN A 77 -1.48 2.55 6.94
N CYS A 78 -0.48 3.33 7.34
CA CYS A 78 -0.11 3.49 8.74
C CYS A 78 -1.28 4.02 9.56
N ASN A 79 -2.02 4.99 9.03
CA ASN A 79 -3.19 5.56 9.69
C ASN A 79 -4.34 4.54 9.82
N GLN A 80 -4.63 3.77 8.76
CA GLN A 80 -5.62 2.69 8.80
C GLN A 80 -5.24 1.63 9.84
N ARG A 81 -3.98 1.19 9.86
CA ARG A 81 -3.47 0.21 10.83
C ARG A 81 -3.62 0.73 12.27
N ARG A 82 -3.16 1.96 12.52
CA ARG A 82 -3.31 2.61 13.83
C ARG A 82 -4.77 2.78 14.24
N SER A 83 -5.68 2.99 13.30
CA SER A 83 -7.11 3.04 13.62
C SER A 83 -7.61 1.68 14.10
N ILE A 84 -7.30 0.61 13.37
CA ILE A 84 -7.71 -0.75 13.75
C ILE A 84 -7.08 -1.18 15.07
N GLU A 85 -5.80 -0.88 15.30
CA GLU A 85 -5.12 -1.15 16.57
C GLU A 85 -5.80 -0.41 17.74
N ARG A 86 -6.16 0.86 17.57
CA ARG A 86 -6.91 1.62 18.59
C ARG A 86 -8.28 1.01 18.88
N ASP A 87 -8.99 0.59 17.83
CA ASP A 87 -10.30 -0.06 17.96
C ASP A 87 -10.18 -1.43 18.64
N LEU A 88 -9.15 -2.22 18.32
CA LEU A 88 -8.83 -3.47 19.02
C LEU A 88 -8.60 -3.22 20.51
N THR A 89 -7.73 -2.28 20.88
CA THR A 89 -7.47 -1.96 22.28
C THR A 89 -8.72 -1.44 23.01
N ARG A 90 -9.65 -0.78 22.31
CA ARG A 90 -10.94 -0.37 22.88
C ARG A 90 -11.82 -1.59 23.15
N VAL A 91 -11.95 -2.49 22.20
CA VAL A 91 -12.78 -3.70 22.29
C VAL A 91 -12.21 -4.70 23.31
N GLU A 92 -10.89 -4.90 23.33
CA GLU A 92 -10.19 -5.74 24.30
C GLU A 92 -10.43 -5.26 25.74
N ARG A 93 -10.43 -3.93 25.98
CA ARG A 93 -10.77 -3.38 27.31
C ARG A 93 -12.19 -3.70 27.75
N VAL A 94 -13.14 -3.82 26.82
CA VAL A 94 -14.52 -4.24 27.13
C VAL A 94 -14.56 -5.74 27.42
N LEU A 95 -13.80 -6.55 26.69
CA LEU A 95 -13.73 -8.01 26.88
C LEU A 95 -12.97 -8.44 28.15
N LEU A 96 -11.97 -7.66 28.58
CA LEU A 96 -11.16 -7.91 29.78
C LEU A 96 -11.79 -7.39 31.07
N ARG A 97 -13.00 -6.82 31.01
CA ARG A 97 -13.72 -6.42 32.23
C ARG A 97 -13.91 -7.67 33.10
N PRO A 98 -13.56 -7.64 34.40
CA PRO A 98 -13.60 -8.82 35.26
C PRO A 98 -15.00 -9.45 35.25
N GLU A 99 -15.05 -10.78 35.08
CA GLU A 99 -16.27 -11.59 34.90
C GLU A 99 -17.29 -11.48 36.07
N GLY A 100 -16.95 -10.77 37.14
CA GLY A 100 -17.78 -10.59 38.33
C GLY A 100 -19.07 -9.76 38.14
N GLU A 101 -19.25 -9.08 37.00
CA GLU A 101 -20.48 -8.33 36.68
C GLU A 101 -21.46 -9.09 35.77
N VAL A 102 -21.05 -10.20 35.13
CA VAL A 102 -21.89 -10.93 34.16
C VAL A 102 -22.85 -11.85 34.93
N THR A 103 -23.85 -11.23 35.55
CA THR A 103 -24.87 -11.92 36.35
C THR A 103 -25.99 -12.37 35.43
N GLY A 104 -25.84 -13.54 34.79
CA GLY A 104 -26.93 -14.39 34.30
C GLY A 104 -27.97 -13.80 33.32
N ASN A 105 -27.85 -12.55 32.90
CA ASN A 105 -28.82 -11.86 32.05
C ASN A 105 -28.55 -12.17 30.57
N GLN A 106 -29.56 -12.67 29.85
CA GLN A 106 -29.47 -12.96 28.41
C GLN A 106 -29.09 -11.74 27.55
N THR A 107 -29.38 -10.53 28.03
CA THR A 107 -29.01 -9.28 27.37
C THR A 107 -27.50 -9.02 27.42
N GLU A 108 -26.84 -9.31 28.54
CA GLU A 108 -25.39 -9.14 28.71
C GLU A 108 -24.59 -10.16 27.91
N THR A 109 -25.11 -11.37 27.74
CA THR A 109 -24.49 -12.39 26.88
C THR A 109 -24.64 -12.03 25.39
N SER A 110 -25.76 -11.43 24.99
CA SER A 110 -25.95 -10.94 23.61
C SER A 110 -25.03 -9.76 23.26
N THR A 111 -24.73 -8.87 24.21
CA THR A 111 -23.79 -7.75 23.98
C THR A 111 -22.35 -8.24 23.96
N LEU A 112 -21.96 -9.16 24.86
CA LEU A 112 -20.63 -9.79 24.85
C LEU A 112 -20.35 -10.55 23.55
N THR A 113 -21.34 -11.27 23.01
CA THR A 113 -21.20 -11.96 21.72
C THR A 113 -21.04 -10.97 20.56
N ALA A 114 -21.76 -9.85 20.56
CA ALA A 114 -21.56 -8.78 19.59
C ALA A 114 -20.16 -8.16 19.66
N VAL A 115 -19.66 -7.88 20.86
CA VAL A 115 -18.30 -7.33 21.08
C VAL A 115 -17.22 -8.34 20.64
N ARG A 116 -17.42 -9.63 20.88
CA ARG A 116 -16.52 -10.69 20.37
C ARG A 116 -16.53 -10.77 18.84
N ALA A 117 -17.69 -10.62 18.21
CA ALA A 117 -17.78 -10.58 16.75
C ALA A 117 -17.04 -9.35 16.17
N GLU A 118 -17.20 -8.17 16.79
CA GLU A 118 -16.47 -6.96 16.42
C GLU A 118 -14.95 -7.18 16.54
N HIS A 119 -14.49 -7.79 17.64
CA HIS A 119 -13.08 -8.12 17.84
C HIS A 119 -12.51 -9.01 16.74
N LEU A 120 -13.20 -10.10 16.39
CA LEU A 120 -12.78 -11.00 15.31
C LEU A 120 -12.74 -10.30 13.94
N LEU A 121 -13.71 -9.42 13.66
CA LEU A 121 -13.72 -8.63 12.43
C LEU A 121 -12.52 -7.69 12.35
N LEU A 122 -12.15 -7.04 13.46
CA LEU A 122 -10.99 -6.15 13.51
C LEU A 122 -9.67 -6.93 13.33
N LEU A 123 -9.55 -8.12 13.93
CA LEU A 123 -8.40 -8.99 13.73
C LEU A 123 -8.26 -9.43 12.28
N GLU A 124 -9.36 -9.83 11.63
CA GLU A 124 -9.34 -10.22 10.22
C GLU A 124 -8.97 -9.04 9.33
N ARG A 125 -9.51 -7.84 9.59
CA ARG A 125 -9.11 -6.62 8.89
C ARG A 125 -7.62 -6.33 9.01
N LEU A 126 -7.06 -6.46 10.22
CA LEU A 126 -5.63 -6.27 10.45
C LEU A 126 -4.79 -7.31 9.69
N ARG A 127 -5.26 -8.57 9.67
CA ARG A 127 -4.63 -9.66 8.92
C ARG A 127 -4.65 -9.40 7.42
N CYS A 128 -5.78 -8.99 6.84
CA CYS A 128 -5.88 -8.62 5.43
C CYS A 128 -4.90 -7.49 5.07
N LEU A 129 -4.81 -6.45 5.91
CA LEU A 129 -3.86 -5.35 5.70
C LEU A 129 -2.41 -5.82 5.72
N ASN A 130 -2.04 -6.68 6.67
CA ASN A 130 -0.69 -7.24 6.78
C ASN A 130 -0.37 -8.15 5.58
N TYR A 131 -1.32 -8.97 5.15
CA TYR A 131 -1.18 -9.81 3.97
C TYR A 131 -0.99 -8.95 2.70
N ALA A 132 -1.80 -7.92 2.50
CA ALA A 132 -1.68 -7.01 1.36
C ALA A 132 -0.35 -6.24 1.37
N ALA A 133 0.16 -5.86 2.55
CA ALA A 133 1.49 -5.26 2.69
C ALA A 133 2.62 -6.23 2.34
N HIS A 134 2.43 -7.53 2.61
CA HIS A 134 3.38 -8.57 2.25
C HIS A 134 3.31 -8.91 0.75
N SER A 135 2.12 -9.10 0.18
CA SER A 135 1.97 -9.47 -1.25
C SER A 135 2.43 -8.38 -2.20
N ALA A 136 2.28 -7.10 -1.82
CA ALA A 136 2.82 -5.99 -2.59
C ALA A 136 4.35 -6.08 -2.79
N ARG A 137 5.07 -6.78 -1.90
CA ARG A 137 6.51 -7.02 -2.01
C ARG A 137 6.85 -8.15 -3.01
N THR A 138 5.92 -9.05 -3.33
CA THR A 138 6.25 -10.32 -4.02
C THR A 138 5.81 -10.45 -5.50
N HIS A 139 4.91 -9.60 -6.04
CA HIS A 139 4.44 -9.68 -7.46
C HIS A 139 4.88 -8.57 -8.46
N ASP A 140 5.77 -8.90 -9.40
CA ASP A 140 6.50 -8.03 -10.37
C ASP A 140 5.68 -7.29 -11.45
N SER A 141 5.04 -6.15 -11.13
CA SER A 141 4.56 -5.25 -12.20
C SER A 141 4.58 -3.75 -11.86
N ALA A 142 5.77 -3.19 -11.62
CA ALA A 142 5.96 -1.76 -11.39
C ALA A 142 5.51 -0.87 -12.58
N ASP A 143 5.61 -1.36 -13.82
CA ASP A 143 5.27 -0.59 -15.03
C ASP A 143 3.77 -0.25 -15.16
N LYS A 144 2.87 -1.06 -14.60
CA LYS A 144 1.42 -0.80 -14.66
C LYS A 144 1.01 0.33 -13.73
N ALA A 145 1.62 0.41 -12.55
CA ALA A 145 1.32 1.44 -11.55
C ALA A 145 1.68 2.85 -12.05
N GLY A 146 2.84 3.00 -12.71
CA GLY A 146 3.24 4.29 -13.31
C GLY A 146 2.28 4.76 -14.40
N LYS A 147 1.80 3.85 -15.25
CA LYS A 147 0.82 4.15 -16.31
C LYS A 147 -0.55 4.56 -15.76
N LEU A 148 -1.01 3.91 -14.67
CA LEU A 148 -2.26 4.26 -14.01
C LEU A 148 -2.19 5.62 -13.31
N LEU A 149 -1.06 5.93 -12.66
CA LEU A 149 -0.85 7.27 -12.09
C LEU A 149 -0.83 8.33 -13.18
N ALA A 150 -0.12 8.10 -14.29
CA ALA A 150 -0.11 9.02 -15.42
C ALA A 150 -1.51 9.24 -16.02
N TRP A 151 -2.38 8.22 -16.00
CA TRP A 151 -3.78 8.36 -16.42
C TRP A 151 -4.61 9.19 -15.43
N LEU A 152 -4.37 9.06 -14.12
CA LEU A 152 -5.14 9.75 -13.08
C LEU A 152 -4.84 11.26 -12.98
N ILE A 153 -3.68 11.69 -13.47
CA ILE A 153 -3.23 13.09 -13.46
C ILE A 153 -3.77 13.87 -14.67
N ARG A 154 -4.35 13.19 -15.66
CA ARG A 154 -4.87 13.80 -16.89
C ARG A 154 -6.24 14.44 -16.67
#